data_AF-A0A1G6P6N6-F1
#
_entry.id   AF-A0A1G6P6N6-F1
#
_cell.length_a   1.000
_cell.length_b   1.000
_cell.length_c   1.000
_cell.angle_alpha   90.00
_cell.angle_beta   90.00
_cell.angle_gamma   90.00
#
_symmetry.space_group_name_H-M   'P 1'
#
loop_
_entity.id
_entity.type
_entity.pdbx_description
1 polymer ?
#
loop_
_entity_poly.entity_id
_entity_poly.type
_entity_poly.pdbx_seq_one_letter_code
_entity_poly.pdbx_strand_id
1 'polypeptide(L)'
;MSAMAAIRRPVVDLLGRPEGRRDRQVLLGERVAVLEASGDWAHVRAAKDGYEGWVPTDALGVDKMPTHWVCAPSTHSYTEADLKSPDLLALSFGARVAVRAMSGRFAETDWGHIPVQHLAPVDRMLDDPVAVAELFLGTPYLWGGNSRWGIDCSGLVQAALLACGVDCPGDSGPQSREVGALLPPRTPVQRGDLLFWKGHVALVADAERILHANGNDMAVAYEPLAAAVTRIAEQGEGPVTAHRRPAVPA
;
A
#
# COMPACT_ATOMS: atom_id res chain seq x y z
N MET A 1 -3.48 -19.59 19.84
CA MET A 1 -3.44 -18.27 19.19
C MET A 1 -2.08 -18.13 18.54
N SER A 2 -2.02 -17.80 17.25
CA SER A 2 -0.75 -17.52 16.55
C SER A 2 -0.05 -16.33 17.20
N ALA A 3 1.28 -16.40 17.35
CA ALA A 3 2.06 -15.30 17.90
C ALA A 3 2.10 -14.14 16.89
N MET A 4 1.97 -12.90 17.38
CA MET A 4 2.15 -11.72 16.56
C MET A 4 3.64 -11.38 16.44
N ALA A 5 4.02 -10.78 15.32
CA ALA A 5 5.34 -10.22 15.05
C ALA A 5 5.19 -8.91 14.25
N ALA A 6 6.26 -8.11 14.19
CA ALA A 6 6.33 -6.93 13.35
C ALA A 6 7.39 -7.10 12.26
N ILE A 7 7.14 -6.58 11.06
CA ILE A 7 8.13 -6.54 10.00
C ILE A 7 9.26 -5.58 10.37
N ARG A 8 10.52 -6.02 10.27
CA ARG A 8 11.69 -5.25 10.72
C ARG A 8 12.61 -4.75 9.61
N ARG A 9 12.18 -4.87 8.35
CA ARG A 9 12.88 -4.38 7.16
C ARG A 9 11.98 -3.40 6.40
N PRO A 10 12.55 -2.41 5.69
CA PRO A 10 11.77 -1.42 4.95
C PRO A 10 10.65 -1.98 4.07
N VAL A 11 10.98 -2.98 3.25
CA VAL A 11 10.06 -3.71 2.37
C VAL A 11 10.46 -5.17 2.39
N VAL A 12 9.47 -6.05 2.49
CA VAL A 12 9.66 -7.49 2.44
C VAL A 12 8.66 -8.08 1.47
N ASP A 13 9.16 -8.91 0.56
CA ASP A 13 8.32 -9.67 -0.34
C ASP A 13 7.59 -10.76 0.44
N LEU A 14 6.27 -10.80 0.29
CA LEU A 14 5.38 -11.86 0.75
C LEU A 14 5.21 -12.85 -0.40
N LEU A 15 5.83 -14.03 -0.27
CA LEU A 15 5.95 -15.01 -1.33
C LEU A 15 4.85 -16.09 -1.23
N GLY A 16 4.42 -16.64 -2.36
CA GLY A 16 3.45 -17.75 -2.35
C GLY A 16 4.01 -19.06 -1.78
N ARG A 17 5.34 -19.19 -1.78
CA ARG A 17 6.11 -20.28 -1.15
C ARG A 17 7.54 -19.79 -0.86
N PRO A 18 8.30 -20.46 0.03
CA PRO A 18 9.73 -20.19 0.19
C PRO A 18 10.46 -20.15 -1.17
N GLU A 19 11.26 -19.11 -1.39
CA GLU A 19 11.99 -18.86 -2.66
C GLU A 19 11.10 -18.78 -3.92
N GLY A 20 9.79 -18.61 -3.72
CA GLY A 20 8.81 -18.52 -4.79
C GLY A 20 8.68 -17.12 -5.38
N ARG A 21 7.64 -16.96 -6.20
CA ARG A 21 7.26 -15.64 -6.71
C ARG A 21 6.73 -14.76 -5.57
N ARG A 22 6.96 -13.45 -5.70
CA ARG A 22 6.25 -12.43 -4.93
C ARG A 22 4.78 -12.46 -5.30
N ASP A 23 3.94 -12.59 -4.28
CA ASP A 23 2.52 -12.34 -4.42
C ASP A 23 2.18 -10.92 -3.92
N ARG A 24 2.80 -10.46 -2.82
CA ARG A 24 2.62 -9.11 -2.24
C ARG A 24 3.88 -8.57 -1.58
N GLN A 25 3.79 -7.35 -1.03
CA GLN A 25 4.78 -6.80 -0.12
C GLN A 25 4.17 -6.37 1.22
N VAL A 26 4.95 -6.51 2.27
CA VAL A 26 4.68 -5.98 3.61
C VAL A 26 5.77 -4.98 3.99
N LEU A 27 5.38 -3.92 4.70
CA LEU A 27 6.25 -2.79 5.01
C LEU A 27 6.75 -2.85 6.45
N LEU A 28 7.86 -2.15 6.73
CA LEU A 28 8.38 -2.00 8.09
C LEU A 28 7.29 -1.62 9.09
N GLY A 29 7.27 -2.32 10.22
CA GLY A 29 6.34 -2.14 11.33
C GLY A 29 4.92 -2.65 11.08
N GLU A 30 4.59 -3.14 9.88
CA GLU A 30 3.35 -3.88 9.70
C GLU A 30 3.34 -5.11 10.60
N ARG A 31 2.19 -5.35 11.24
CA ARG A 31 2.01 -6.48 12.14
C ARG A 31 1.53 -7.68 11.35
N VAL A 32 2.06 -8.85 11.69
CA VAL A 32 1.71 -10.13 11.07
C VAL A 32 1.51 -11.19 12.14
N ALA A 33 0.57 -12.11 11.92
CA ALA A 33 0.44 -13.31 12.72
C ALA A 33 1.34 -14.40 12.13
N VAL A 34 2.23 -14.98 12.93
CA VAL A 34 3.09 -16.10 12.52
C VAL A 34 2.30 -17.39 12.63
N LEU A 35 1.97 -17.98 11.48
CA LEU A 35 1.19 -19.22 11.39
C LEU A 35 2.10 -20.44 11.56
N GLU A 36 3.28 -20.37 10.95
CA GLU A 36 4.34 -21.39 11.02
C GLU A 36 5.70 -20.71 10.86
N ALA A 37 6.73 -21.21 11.55
CA ALA A 37 8.10 -20.79 11.33
C ALA A 37 9.00 -22.02 11.35
N SER A 38 9.79 -22.21 10.29
CA SER A 38 10.69 -23.34 10.13
C SER A 38 11.94 -22.92 9.36
N GLY A 39 13.10 -23.00 10.00
CA GLY A 39 14.36 -22.54 9.42
C GLY A 39 14.31 -21.06 9.00
N ASP A 40 14.73 -20.80 7.77
CA ASP A 40 14.89 -19.43 7.23
C ASP A 40 13.57 -18.78 6.80
N TRP A 41 12.44 -19.50 6.87
CA TRP A 41 11.16 -19.02 6.38
C TRP A 41 10.04 -19.11 7.43
N ALA A 42 9.16 -18.12 7.40
CA ALA A 42 7.96 -18.07 8.20
C ALA A 42 6.73 -17.85 7.31
N HIS A 43 5.70 -18.67 7.51
CA HIS A 43 4.38 -18.45 6.94
C HIS A 43 3.60 -17.50 7.84
N VAL A 44 3.16 -16.38 7.29
CA VAL A 44 2.55 -15.29 8.04
C VAL A 44 1.24 -14.85 7.41
N ARG A 45 0.37 -14.26 8.25
CA ARG A 45 -0.84 -13.55 7.83
C ARG A 45 -0.73 -12.08 8.19
N ALA A 46 -0.83 -11.19 7.20
CA ALA A 46 -0.81 -9.75 7.42
C ALA A 46 -2.05 -9.29 8.20
N ALA A 47 -1.86 -8.48 9.24
CA ALA A 47 -2.96 -8.01 10.07
C ALA A 47 -3.87 -6.99 9.37
N LYS A 48 -3.36 -6.30 8.33
CA LYS A 48 -4.07 -5.20 7.63
C LYS A 48 -5.19 -5.68 6.72
N ASP A 49 -5.06 -6.87 6.14
CA ASP A 49 -5.95 -7.38 5.08
C ASP A 49 -6.13 -8.90 5.12
N GLY A 50 -5.49 -9.60 6.06
CA GLY A 50 -5.54 -11.05 6.17
C GLY A 50 -4.75 -11.79 5.09
N TYR A 51 -3.94 -11.11 4.28
CA TYR A 51 -3.17 -11.75 3.20
C TYR A 51 -2.12 -12.70 3.78
N GLU A 52 -2.02 -13.91 3.23
CA GLU A 52 -1.07 -14.93 3.67
C GLU A 52 0.09 -15.11 2.70
N GLY A 53 1.25 -15.48 3.24
CA GLY A 53 2.40 -15.88 2.45
C GLY A 53 3.65 -16.05 3.29
N TRP A 54 4.78 -16.21 2.61
CA TRP A 54 6.06 -16.56 3.22
C TRP A 54 7.00 -15.37 3.22
N VAL A 55 7.66 -15.14 4.36
CA VAL A 55 8.71 -14.14 4.53
C VAL A 55 9.96 -14.80 5.14
N PRO A 56 11.16 -14.23 4.94
CA PRO A 56 12.33 -14.65 5.69
C PRO A 56 12.11 -14.50 7.20
N THR A 57 12.48 -15.50 8.00
CA THR A 57 12.31 -15.47 9.47
C THR A 57 13.03 -14.26 10.08
N ASP A 58 14.18 -13.89 9.54
CA ASP A 58 14.97 -12.73 9.99
C ASP A 58 14.39 -11.36 9.56
N ALA A 59 13.33 -11.36 8.76
CA ALA A 59 12.50 -10.18 8.48
C ALA A 59 11.44 -9.92 9.56
N LEU A 60 11.29 -10.82 10.53
CA LEU A 60 10.39 -10.68 11.68
C LEU A 60 11.15 -10.14 12.90
N GLY A 61 10.52 -9.19 13.58
CA GLY A 61 10.93 -8.64 14.86
C GLY A 61 9.90 -8.88 15.94
N VAL A 62 10.19 -8.36 17.14
CA VAL A 62 9.26 -8.37 18.28
C VAL A 62 7.98 -7.63 17.90
N ASP A 63 6.82 -8.18 18.27
CA ASP A 63 5.55 -7.48 18.12
C ASP A 63 5.57 -6.16 18.89
N LYS A 64 5.32 -5.06 18.18
CA LYS A 64 5.26 -3.73 18.75
C LYS A 64 4.09 -2.99 18.16
N MET A 65 3.25 -2.44 19.03
CA MET A 65 2.15 -1.59 18.57
C MET A 65 2.70 -0.29 17.98
N PRO A 66 2.40 0.02 16.71
CA PRO A 66 2.81 1.28 16.14
C PRO A 66 1.97 2.43 16.69
N THR A 67 2.63 3.57 16.87
CA THR A 67 1.99 4.83 17.30
C THR A 67 1.79 5.79 16.14
N HIS A 68 2.62 5.65 15.10
CA HIS A 68 2.63 6.52 13.93
C HIS A 68 2.82 5.70 12.66
N TRP A 69 2.52 6.33 11.53
CA TRP A 69 2.76 5.81 10.20
C TRP A 69 3.40 6.88 9.30
N VAL A 70 4.15 6.44 8.30
CA VAL A 70 4.76 7.32 7.30
C VAL A 70 3.69 7.78 6.32
N CYS A 71 3.31 9.06 6.41
CA CYS A 71 2.30 9.67 5.55
C CYS A 71 2.89 10.48 4.39
N ALA A 72 4.22 10.68 4.38
CA ALA A 72 4.92 11.18 3.19
C ALA A 72 5.05 10.06 2.13
N PRO A 73 5.22 10.40 0.83
CA PRO A 73 5.41 9.40 -0.22
C PRO A 73 6.57 8.44 0.07
N SER A 74 7.66 8.97 0.62
CA SER A 74 8.76 8.23 1.24
C SER A 74 9.48 9.12 2.24
N THR A 75 10.30 8.51 3.09
CA THR A 75 11.19 9.23 4.00
C THR A 75 12.46 8.44 4.30
N HIS A 76 13.36 9.03 5.09
CA HIS A 76 14.55 8.39 5.62
C HIS A 76 14.54 8.50 7.14
N SER A 77 15.14 7.53 7.81
CA SER A 77 15.56 7.69 9.21
C SER A 77 17.04 8.03 9.29
N TYR A 78 17.43 8.73 10.35
CA TYR A 78 18.76 9.27 10.56
C TYR A 78 19.37 8.74 11.87
N THR A 79 20.70 8.66 11.94
CA THR A 79 21.41 8.24 13.16
C THR A 79 21.12 9.20 14.33
N GLU A 80 21.06 10.50 14.06
CA GLU A 80 20.82 11.56 15.04
C GLU A 80 19.60 12.41 14.63
N ALA A 81 19.11 13.26 15.53
CA ALA A 81 18.08 14.27 15.23
C ALA A 81 18.63 15.44 14.38
N ASP A 82 19.36 15.12 13.31
CA ASP A 82 20.00 16.06 12.39
C ASP A 82 19.88 15.55 10.95
N LEU A 83 19.35 16.39 10.05
CA LEU A 83 19.23 16.06 8.62
C LEU A 83 20.57 15.86 7.92
N LYS A 84 21.67 16.30 8.54
CA LYS A 84 23.04 16.15 8.04
C LYS A 84 23.73 14.89 8.56
N SER A 85 23.15 14.17 9.52
CA SER A 85 23.73 12.91 9.98
C SER A 85 23.52 11.82 8.92
N PRO A 86 24.28 10.71 8.96
CA PRO A 86 24.02 9.57 8.09
C PRO A 86 22.57 9.09 8.19
N ASP A 87 21.98 8.76 7.05
CA ASP A 87 20.72 8.05 6.99
C ASP A 87 20.91 6.55 7.29
N LEU A 88 19.85 5.89 7.74
CA LEU A 88 19.84 4.50 8.16
C LEU A 88 18.95 3.64 7.27
N LEU A 89 17.69 4.04 7.11
CA LEU A 89 16.70 3.32 6.33
C LEU A 89 15.93 4.29 5.44
N ALA A 90 15.60 3.85 4.23
CA ALA A 90 14.57 4.48 3.41
C ALA A 90 13.22 3.79 3.70
N LEU A 91 12.16 4.56 3.94
CA LEU A 91 10.84 4.08 4.34
C LEU A 91 9.78 4.58 3.34
N SER A 92 8.84 3.72 2.96
CA SER A 92 7.73 4.07 2.07
C SER A 92 6.54 4.60 2.86
N PHE A 93 5.68 5.36 2.19
CA PHE A 93 4.31 5.59 2.61
C PHE A 93 3.67 4.29 3.15
N GLY A 94 2.99 4.38 4.29
CA GLY A 94 2.32 3.25 4.95
C GLY A 94 3.18 2.48 5.96
N ALA A 95 4.52 2.64 5.95
CA ALA A 95 5.38 2.05 6.97
C ALA A 95 4.97 2.54 8.37
N ARG A 96 5.06 1.67 9.38
CA ARG A 96 4.56 1.90 10.74
C ARG A 96 5.72 1.99 11.72
N VAL A 97 5.65 2.90 12.69
CA VAL A 97 6.69 3.08 13.71
C VAL A 97 6.11 3.36 15.09
N ALA A 98 6.87 2.96 16.12
CA ALA A 98 6.61 3.37 17.49
C ALA A 98 7.56 4.53 17.85
N VAL A 99 6.99 5.73 17.97
CA VAL A 99 7.69 6.94 18.38
C VAL A 99 7.89 6.89 19.90
N ARG A 100 9.13 7.04 20.34
CA ARG A 100 9.53 7.04 21.76
C ARG A 100 9.53 8.45 22.33
N ALA A 101 10.01 9.40 21.56
CA ALA A 101 10.12 10.81 21.90
C ALA A 101 10.06 11.65 20.63
N MET A 102 9.70 12.93 20.79
CA MET A 102 9.84 13.94 19.75
C MET A 102 10.84 14.99 20.23
N SER A 103 11.84 15.29 19.40
CA SER A 103 12.87 16.29 19.67
C SER A 103 12.99 17.23 18.48
N GLY A 104 12.53 18.47 18.66
CA GLY A 104 12.51 19.48 17.60
C GLY A 104 11.71 19.01 16.38
N ARG A 105 12.40 18.79 15.25
CA ARG A 105 11.79 18.36 13.98
C ARG A 105 11.87 16.86 13.72
N PHE A 106 12.32 16.06 14.68
CA PHE A 106 12.49 14.62 14.53
C PHE A 106 11.73 13.83 15.60
N ALA A 107 11.21 12.68 15.21
CA ALA A 107 10.69 11.65 16.08
C ALA A 107 11.74 10.55 16.25
N GLU A 108 12.05 10.21 17.50
CA GLU A 108 12.95 9.10 17.85
C GLU A 108 12.17 7.77 17.80
N THR A 109 12.74 6.77 17.13
CA THR A 109 12.17 5.42 16.99
C THR A 109 13.25 4.36 17.16
N ASP A 110 12.87 3.08 17.16
CA ASP A 110 13.82 1.94 17.13
C ASP A 110 14.68 1.92 15.85
N TRP A 111 14.27 2.69 14.84
CA TRP A 111 14.85 2.72 13.51
C TRP A 111 15.61 4.01 13.23
N GLY A 112 15.92 4.79 14.28
CA GLY A 112 16.54 6.11 14.18
C GLY A 112 15.53 7.26 14.24
N HIS A 113 15.98 8.42 13.77
CA HIS A 113 15.25 9.68 13.85
C HIS A 113 14.54 9.98 12.53
N ILE A 114 13.23 10.18 12.54
CA ILE A 114 12.42 10.45 11.32
C ILE A 114 11.86 11.87 11.39
N PRO A 115 11.89 12.67 10.31
CA PRO A 115 11.28 14.00 10.32
C PRO A 115 9.78 13.94 10.69
N VAL A 116 9.37 14.71 11.71
CA VAL A 116 7.99 14.64 12.25
C VAL A 116 6.91 14.95 11.22
N GLN A 117 7.22 15.82 10.23
CA GLN A 117 6.31 16.18 9.16
C GLN A 117 5.99 15.04 8.18
N HIS A 118 6.75 13.95 8.23
CA HIS A 118 6.53 12.74 7.42
C HIS A 118 5.74 11.66 8.15
N LEU A 119 5.39 11.90 9.42
CA LEU A 119 4.66 10.97 10.26
C LEU A 119 3.28 11.52 10.61
N ALA A 120 2.31 10.62 10.68
CA ALA A 120 1.01 10.88 11.28
C ALA A 120 0.72 9.84 12.38
N PRO A 121 0.00 10.21 13.46
CA PRO A 121 -0.55 9.24 14.40
C PRO A 121 -1.39 8.16 13.70
N VAL A 122 -1.40 6.92 14.22
CA VAL A 122 -2.12 5.80 13.59
C VAL A 122 -3.65 5.96 13.54
N ASP A 123 -4.20 6.84 14.37
CA ASP A 123 -5.63 7.20 14.42
C ASP A 123 -5.96 8.39 13.50
N ARG A 124 -4.97 9.03 12.88
CA ARG A 124 -5.18 10.08 11.89
C ARG A 124 -5.34 9.46 10.51
N MET A 125 -6.58 9.47 10.01
CA MET A 125 -6.93 9.09 8.64
C MET A 125 -6.91 10.29 7.71
N LEU A 126 -6.72 10.00 6.41
CA LEU A 126 -6.92 10.94 5.31
C LEU A 126 -8.34 10.79 4.76
N ASP A 127 -8.79 11.71 3.92
CA ASP A 127 -10.18 11.82 3.47
C ASP A 127 -10.35 11.77 1.94
N ASP A 128 -9.25 11.82 1.16
CA ASP A 128 -9.27 11.70 -0.30
C ASP A 128 -8.32 10.58 -0.77
N PRO A 129 -8.85 9.39 -1.12
CA PRO A 129 -8.02 8.28 -1.59
C PRO A 129 -7.31 8.60 -2.91
N VAL A 130 -7.85 9.50 -3.74
CA VAL A 130 -7.16 9.91 -4.96
C VAL A 130 -5.97 10.80 -4.62
N ALA A 131 -6.09 11.74 -3.68
CA ALA A 131 -4.95 12.53 -3.21
C ALA A 131 -3.84 11.64 -2.61
N VAL A 132 -4.21 10.55 -1.91
CA VAL A 132 -3.25 9.56 -1.43
C VAL A 132 -2.58 8.82 -2.60
N ALA A 133 -3.35 8.35 -3.58
CA ALA A 133 -2.78 7.68 -4.75
C ALA A 133 -1.88 8.61 -5.57
N GLU A 134 -2.20 9.91 -5.63
CA GLU A 134 -1.38 10.94 -6.29
C GLU A 134 0.00 11.08 -5.65
N LEU A 135 0.13 10.77 -4.34
CA LEU A 135 1.44 10.69 -3.71
C LEU A 135 2.36 9.75 -4.46
N PHE A 136 1.86 8.69 -5.11
CA PHE A 136 2.65 7.68 -5.82
C PHE A 136 2.92 8.00 -7.29
N LEU A 137 2.48 9.14 -7.84
CA LEU A 137 2.74 9.49 -9.25
C LEU A 137 4.22 9.29 -9.63
N GLY A 138 4.43 8.60 -10.76
CA GLY A 138 5.75 8.24 -11.28
C GLY A 138 6.42 7.05 -10.59
N THR A 139 5.82 6.44 -9.57
CA THR A 139 6.33 5.20 -8.96
C THR A 139 6.31 4.08 -10.02
N PRO A 140 7.41 3.35 -10.25
CA PRO A 140 7.44 2.27 -11.24
C PRO A 140 6.40 1.19 -10.95
N TYR A 141 5.81 0.64 -12.01
CA TYR A 141 4.95 -0.53 -11.88
C TYR A 141 5.78 -1.74 -11.43
N LEU A 142 5.33 -2.42 -10.38
CA LEU A 142 5.94 -3.64 -9.88
C LEU A 142 4.87 -4.63 -9.48
N TRP A 143 4.80 -5.77 -10.16
CA TRP A 143 3.87 -6.85 -9.81
C TRP A 143 4.05 -7.30 -8.35
N GLY A 144 2.95 -7.32 -7.58
CA GLY A 144 2.93 -7.62 -6.15
C GLY A 144 3.53 -6.51 -5.28
N GLY A 145 3.74 -5.31 -5.82
CA GLY A 145 4.38 -4.19 -5.13
C GLY A 145 3.42 -3.39 -4.26
N ASN A 146 3.91 -2.93 -3.10
CA ASN A 146 3.14 -2.12 -2.14
C ASN A 146 3.89 -0.87 -1.64
N SER A 147 4.85 -0.35 -2.41
CA SER A 147 5.77 0.66 -1.90
C SER A 147 6.15 1.73 -2.92
N ARG A 148 6.80 2.80 -2.45
CA ARG A 148 7.35 3.86 -3.30
C ARG A 148 8.47 3.39 -4.23
N TRP A 149 9.04 2.21 -4.01
CA TRP A 149 10.04 1.63 -4.91
C TRP A 149 9.43 0.72 -5.99
N GLY A 150 8.13 0.48 -5.92
CA GLY A 150 7.38 -0.31 -6.88
C GLY A 150 6.00 -0.66 -6.36
N ILE A 151 4.98 -0.44 -7.18
CA ILE A 151 3.58 -0.65 -6.80
C ILE A 151 2.78 -1.21 -7.98
N ASP A 152 1.87 -2.15 -7.71
CA ASP A 152 0.90 -2.62 -8.72
C ASP A 152 -0.45 -1.89 -8.59
N CYS A 153 -1.36 -2.18 -9.52
CA CYS A 153 -2.66 -1.51 -9.61
C CYS A 153 -3.47 -1.67 -8.32
N SER A 154 -3.52 -2.88 -7.78
CA SER A 154 -4.27 -3.21 -6.57
C SER A 154 -3.59 -2.71 -5.29
N GLY A 155 -2.25 -2.69 -5.26
CA GLY A 155 -1.44 -2.13 -4.19
C GLY A 155 -1.63 -0.61 -4.06
N LEU A 156 -1.77 0.11 -5.19
CA LEU A 156 -2.08 1.54 -5.19
C LEU A 156 -3.45 1.82 -4.56
N VAL A 157 -4.48 1.08 -4.98
CA VAL A 157 -5.84 1.19 -4.42
C VAL A 157 -5.85 0.85 -2.93
N GLN A 158 -5.14 -0.22 -2.54
CA GLN A 158 -5.05 -0.61 -1.14
C GLN A 158 -4.37 0.47 -0.28
N ALA A 159 -3.23 1.02 -0.73
CA ALA A 159 -2.54 2.09 -0.01
C ALA A 159 -3.44 3.33 0.18
N ALA A 160 -4.16 3.72 -0.88
CA ALA A 160 -5.11 4.83 -0.85
C ALA A 160 -6.25 4.63 0.15
N LEU A 161 -6.91 3.47 0.09
CA LEU A 161 -8.07 3.19 0.93
C LEU A 161 -7.71 2.96 2.40
N LEU A 162 -6.64 2.21 2.68
CA LEU A 162 -6.19 2.00 4.06
C LEU A 162 -5.79 3.30 4.74
N ALA A 163 -5.17 4.24 4.02
CA ALA A 163 -4.84 5.56 4.55
C ALA A 163 -6.08 6.42 4.86
N CYS A 164 -7.22 6.11 4.23
CA CYS A 164 -8.50 6.76 4.48
C CYS A 164 -9.41 5.94 5.42
N GLY A 165 -8.86 4.96 6.14
CA GLY A 165 -9.62 4.13 7.09
C GLY A 165 -10.62 3.18 6.44
N VAL A 166 -10.48 2.90 5.14
CA VAL A 166 -11.33 1.95 4.42
C VAL A 166 -10.59 0.63 4.24
N ASP A 167 -11.14 -0.45 4.81
CA ASP A 167 -10.59 -1.80 4.64
C ASP A 167 -10.55 -2.18 3.16
N CYS A 168 -9.40 -2.67 2.71
CA CYS A 168 -9.17 -2.98 1.31
C CYS A 168 -8.33 -4.26 1.17
N PRO A 169 -8.86 -5.31 0.52
CA PRO A 169 -8.10 -6.51 0.20
C PRO A 169 -6.86 -6.21 -0.65
N GLY A 170 -5.88 -7.11 -0.62
CA GLY A 170 -4.66 -6.98 -1.41
C GLY A 170 -4.92 -6.93 -2.91
N ASP A 171 -5.69 -7.89 -3.43
CA ASP A 171 -5.81 -8.13 -4.87
C ASP A 171 -7.05 -7.50 -5.50
N SER A 172 -6.95 -7.14 -6.79
CA SER A 172 -8.05 -6.53 -7.57
C SER A 172 -9.31 -7.40 -7.64
N GLY A 173 -9.16 -8.73 -7.64
CA GLY A 173 -10.28 -9.67 -7.62
C GLY A 173 -11.17 -9.53 -6.38
N PRO A 174 -10.67 -9.79 -5.17
CA PRO A 174 -11.35 -9.46 -3.91
C PRO A 174 -11.81 -8.00 -3.82
N GLN A 175 -10.98 -7.01 -4.21
CA GLN A 175 -11.40 -5.60 -4.23
C GLN A 175 -12.68 -5.38 -5.05
N SER A 176 -12.78 -6.00 -6.24
CA SER A 176 -13.96 -5.89 -7.11
C SER A 176 -15.24 -6.47 -6.50
N ARG A 177 -15.11 -7.35 -5.50
CA ARG A 177 -16.23 -8.03 -4.83
C ARG A 177 -16.64 -7.36 -3.52
N GLU A 178 -15.68 -6.82 -2.79
CA GLU A 178 -15.82 -6.50 -1.37
C GLU A 178 -15.75 -5.00 -1.07
N VAL A 179 -15.01 -4.22 -1.88
CA VAL A 179 -14.81 -2.79 -1.58
C VAL A 179 -16.03 -1.98 -2.02
N GLY A 180 -16.67 -1.32 -1.07
CA GLY A 180 -17.71 -0.33 -1.34
C GLY A 180 -18.94 -0.85 -2.07
N ALA A 181 -19.82 0.06 -2.46
CA ALA A 181 -21.06 -0.27 -3.15
C ALA A 181 -20.80 -0.62 -4.63
N LEU A 182 -21.37 -1.72 -5.11
CA LEU A 182 -21.45 -2.01 -6.55
C LEU A 182 -22.46 -1.06 -7.20
N LEU A 183 -22.01 -0.35 -8.23
CA LEU A 183 -22.84 0.60 -8.95
C LEU A 183 -23.49 -0.04 -10.18
N PRO A 184 -24.74 0.33 -10.51
CA PRO A 184 -25.37 -0.10 -11.74
C PRO A 184 -24.57 0.32 -12.99
N PRO A 185 -24.65 -0.45 -14.09
CA PRO A 185 -24.03 -0.05 -15.35
C PRO A 185 -24.47 1.36 -15.78
N ARG A 186 -23.54 2.14 -16.36
CA ARG A 186 -23.74 3.52 -16.82
C ARG A 186 -23.95 4.57 -15.71
N THR A 187 -23.70 4.22 -14.45
CA THR A 187 -23.62 5.22 -13.38
C THR A 187 -22.49 6.22 -13.68
N PRO A 188 -22.73 7.54 -13.61
CA PRO A 188 -21.67 8.53 -13.79
C PRO A 188 -20.54 8.33 -12.76
N VAL A 189 -19.30 8.40 -13.25
CA VAL A 189 -18.12 8.25 -12.40
C VAL A 189 -17.96 9.45 -11.46
N GLN A 190 -17.44 9.20 -10.27
CA GLN A 190 -17.08 10.21 -9.27
C GLN A 190 -15.64 10.01 -8.83
N ARG A 191 -14.98 11.09 -8.37
CA ARG A 191 -13.63 11.01 -7.80
C ARG A 191 -13.62 9.98 -6.66
N GLY A 192 -12.65 9.07 -6.69
CA GLY A 192 -12.53 7.98 -5.73
C GLY A 192 -13.29 6.71 -6.08
N ASP A 193 -14.11 6.71 -7.14
CA ASP A 193 -14.67 5.46 -7.67
C ASP A 193 -13.56 4.53 -8.17
N LEU A 194 -13.82 3.23 -8.12
CA LEU A 194 -12.94 2.20 -8.65
C LEU A 194 -13.56 1.57 -9.89
N LEU A 195 -12.77 1.47 -10.95
CA LEU A 195 -13.10 0.74 -12.17
C LEU A 195 -12.22 -0.50 -12.25
N PHE A 196 -12.84 -1.64 -12.52
CA PHE A 196 -12.16 -2.94 -12.59
C PHE A 196 -12.23 -3.51 -14.00
N TRP A 197 -11.18 -4.21 -14.40
CA TRP A 197 -11.09 -5.05 -15.58
C TRP A 197 -10.63 -6.45 -15.17
N LYS A 198 -10.45 -7.36 -16.13
CA LYS A 198 -9.88 -8.68 -15.83
C LYS A 198 -8.42 -8.54 -15.40
N GLY A 199 -8.19 -8.55 -14.08
CA GLY A 199 -6.85 -8.50 -13.49
C GLY A 199 -6.31 -7.10 -13.24
N HIS A 200 -7.09 -6.04 -13.48
CA HIS A 200 -6.65 -4.66 -13.33
C HIS A 200 -7.69 -3.79 -12.63
N VAL A 201 -7.23 -2.72 -11.98
CA VAL A 201 -8.07 -1.75 -11.27
C VAL A 201 -7.49 -0.34 -11.42
N ALA A 202 -8.36 0.67 -11.46
CA ALA A 202 -7.98 2.08 -11.46
C ALA A 202 -8.89 2.91 -10.55
N LEU A 203 -8.35 4.01 -10.01
CA LEU A 203 -9.11 5.05 -9.34
C LEU A 203 -9.60 6.07 -10.37
N VAL A 204 -10.86 6.47 -10.29
CA VAL A 204 -11.36 7.64 -11.01
C VAL A 204 -10.82 8.88 -10.32
N ALA A 205 -10.01 9.67 -11.03
CA ALA A 205 -9.44 10.89 -10.49
C ALA A 205 -10.38 12.09 -10.64
N ASP A 206 -11.08 12.15 -11.77
CA ASP A 206 -12.11 13.13 -12.11
C ASP A 206 -13.01 12.59 -13.23
N ALA A 207 -13.85 13.45 -13.82
CA ALA A 207 -14.81 13.05 -14.85
C ALA A 207 -14.17 12.48 -16.14
N GLU A 208 -12.91 12.80 -16.41
CA GLU A 208 -12.24 12.47 -17.68
C GLU A 208 -11.01 11.57 -17.50
N ARG A 209 -10.47 11.45 -16.28
CA ARG A 209 -9.20 10.77 -16.03
C ARG A 209 -9.29 9.70 -14.95
N ILE A 210 -8.53 8.64 -15.16
CA ILE A 210 -8.20 7.66 -14.13
C ILE A 210 -6.76 7.84 -13.66
N LEU A 211 -6.47 7.35 -12.46
CA LEU A 211 -5.15 7.19 -11.89
C LEU A 211 -4.93 5.71 -11.57
N HIS A 212 -3.84 5.13 -12.06
CA HIS A 212 -3.52 3.74 -11.81
C HIS A 212 -2.01 3.47 -11.91
N ALA A 213 -1.55 2.40 -11.29
CA ALA A 213 -0.26 1.79 -11.63
C ALA A 213 -0.49 0.82 -12.78
N ASN A 214 0.18 1.00 -13.92
CA ASN A 214 -0.12 0.19 -15.11
C ASN A 214 1.16 -0.25 -15.85
N GLY A 215 1.05 -1.37 -16.56
CA GLY A 215 2.15 -1.94 -17.36
C GLY A 215 2.37 -1.26 -18.73
N ASN A 216 1.48 -0.36 -19.16
CA ASN A 216 1.65 0.40 -20.40
C ASN A 216 2.66 1.54 -20.22
N ASP A 217 2.49 2.36 -19.19
CA ASP A 217 3.38 3.45 -18.81
C ASP A 217 4.53 2.96 -17.90
N MET A 218 4.44 1.71 -17.43
CA MET A 218 5.36 1.13 -16.44
C MET A 218 5.50 1.97 -15.17
N ALA A 219 4.45 2.69 -14.80
CA ALA A 219 4.42 3.61 -13.66
C ALA A 219 3.00 3.87 -13.16
N VAL A 220 2.88 4.57 -12.03
CA VAL A 220 1.66 5.26 -11.61
C VAL A 220 1.49 6.52 -12.45
N ALA A 221 0.40 6.57 -13.22
CA ALA A 221 0.13 7.66 -14.16
C ALA A 221 -1.37 7.99 -14.22
N TYR A 222 -1.66 9.24 -14.62
CA TYR A 222 -2.98 9.59 -15.10
C TYR A 222 -3.15 9.14 -16.54
N GLU A 223 -4.34 8.65 -16.87
CA GLU A 223 -4.73 8.33 -18.24
C GLU A 223 -6.14 8.85 -18.52
N PRO A 224 -6.44 9.39 -19.72
CA PRO A 224 -7.81 9.69 -20.11
C PRO A 224 -8.67 8.42 -20.05
N LEU A 225 -9.77 8.46 -19.29
CA LEU A 225 -10.64 7.33 -19.01
C LEU A 225 -11.12 6.62 -20.30
N ALA A 226 -11.57 7.39 -21.29
CA ALA A 226 -12.04 6.84 -22.55
C ALA A 226 -10.93 6.12 -23.35
N ALA A 227 -9.70 6.65 -23.31
CA ALA A 227 -8.55 6.05 -23.95
C ALA A 227 -8.13 4.77 -23.23
N ALA A 228 -8.08 4.80 -21.90
CA ALA A 228 -7.78 3.65 -21.06
C ALA A 228 -8.75 2.49 -21.31
N VAL A 229 -10.06 2.75 -21.30
CA VAL A 229 -11.09 1.73 -21.55
C VAL A 229 -10.88 1.06 -22.91
N THR A 230 -10.61 1.83 -23.96
CA THR A 230 -10.36 1.31 -25.31
C THR A 230 -9.08 0.46 -25.33
N ARG A 231 -7.96 1.01 -24.84
CA ARG A 231 -6.64 0.36 -24.85
C ARG A 231 -6.65 -0.95 -24.06
N ILE A 232 -7.20 -0.95 -22.85
CA ILE A 232 -7.25 -2.13 -21.96
C ILE A 232 -8.10 -3.24 -22.61
N ALA A 233 -9.21 -2.88 -23.25
CA ALA A 233 -10.02 -3.84 -23.99
C ALA A 233 -9.24 -4.48 -25.16
N GLU A 234 -8.50 -3.67 -25.93
CA GLU A 234 -7.66 -4.13 -27.06
C GLU A 234 -6.48 -5.01 -26.61
N GLN A 235 -5.96 -4.81 -25.39
CA GLN A 235 -4.89 -5.63 -24.81
C GLN A 235 -5.38 -6.99 -24.27
N GLY A 236 -6.67 -7.30 -24.39
CA GLY A 236 -7.25 -8.60 -24.03
C GLY A 236 -7.73 -8.72 -22.59
N GLU A 237 -7.70 -7.63 -21.80
CA GLU A 237 -8.30 -7.57 -20.46
C GLU A 237 -9.82 -7.33 -20.51
N GLY A 238 -10.35 -6.94 -21.68
CA GLY A 238 -11.77 -6.85 -21.96
C GLY A 238 -12.42 -5.55 -21.45
N PRO A 239 -13.76 -5.51 -21.36
CA PRO A 239 -14.48 -4.33 -20.88
C PRO A 239 -14.35 -4.17 -19.36
N VAL A 240 -14.76 -3.00 -18.85
CA VAL A 240 -14.95 -2.79 -17.41
C VAL A 240 -15.90 -3.85 -16.85
N THR A 241 -15.46 -4.57 -15.82
CA THR A 241 -16.17 -5.69 -15.19
C THR A 241 -16.92 -5.27 -13.93
N ALA A 242 -16.45 -4.24 -13.22
CA ALA A 242 -17.13 -3.68 -12.06
C ALA A 242 -16.84 -2.18 -11.90
N HIS A 243 -17.83 -1.45 -11.38
CA HIS A 243 -17.73 -0.07 -10.95
C HIS A 243 -18.13 -0.01 -9.47
N ARG A 244 -17.18 0.31 -8.58
CA ARG A 244 -17.39 0.36 -7.13
C ARG A 244 -17.21 1.78 -6.61
N ARG A 245 -17.99 2.15 -5.59
CA ARG A 245 -17.81 3.40 -4.84
C ARG A 245 -17.45 3.09 -3.38
N PRO A 246 -16.19 3.28 -2.96
CA PRO A 246 -15.79 3.17 -1.57
C PRO A 246 -16.56 4.14 -0.67
N ALA A 247 -16.88 3.71 0.55
CA ALA A 247 -17.49 4.57 1.57
C ALA A 247 -16.38 5.18 2.45
N VAL A 248 -15.81 6.29 2.00
CA VAL A 248 -14.78 7.02 2.76
C VAL A 248 -15.45 7.76 3.93
N PRO A 249 -15.01 7.54 5.19
CA PRO A 249 -15.51 8.30 6.32
C PRO A 249 -15.27 9.81 6.13
N ALA A 250 -16.28 10.62 6.47
CA ALA A 250 -16.18 12.08 6.45
C ALA A 250 -15.41 12.63 7.65
#